data_AF-A0A069PYC7-F1
#
_entry.id   AF-A0A069PYC7-F1
#
_cell.length_a   1.000
_cell.length_b   1.000
_cell.length_c   1.000
_cell.angle_alpha   90.00
_cell.angle_beta   90.00
_cell.angle_gamma   90.00
#
_symmetry.space_group_name_H-M   'P 1'
#
loop_
_entity.id
_entity.type
_entity.pdbx_description
1 polymer ?
#
loop_
_entity_poly.entity_id
_entity_poly.type
_entity_poly.pdbx_seq_one_letter_code
_entity_poly.pdbx_strand_id
1 'polypeptide(L)'
;MTDPIDSGEAPSAAVAPLIQCTAPVIVNGSAVWFSAYGFGWGYAAYAMPSEAVCGAPDAADASARQIARAFELRKHRILEVVAAADPPLPGERRTLSGADL
;
A
#
# COMPACT_ATOMS: atom_id res chain seq x y z
N MET A 1 28.59 -45.07 3.50
CA MET A 1 27.71 -44.86 4.68
C MET A 1 27.17 -43.46 4.51
N THR A 2 25.87 -43.39 4.24
CA THR A 2 25.17 -42.35 3.49
C THR A 2 25.21 -40.98 4.16
N ASP A 3 25.25 -39.95 3.33
CA ASP A 3 25.43 -38.51 3.59
C ASP A 3 24.52 -37.90 4.68
N PRO A 4 24.97 -36.83 5.36
CA PRO A 4 24.12 -36.08 6.28
C PRO A 4 22.99 -35.40 5.51
N ILE A 5 21.79 -35.45 6.10
CA ILE A 5 20.59 -34.75 5.61
C ILE A 5 20.88 -33.25 5.53
N ASP A 6 21.14 -32.79 4.31
CA ASP A 6 21.03 -31.39 3.91
C ASP A 6 19.60 -30.95 4.22
N SER A 7 19.43 -30.33 5.38
CA SER A 7 18.20 -29.64 5.72
C SER A 7 18.15 -28.46 4.78
N GLY A 8 17.50 -28.67 3.64
CA GLY A 8 17.04 -27.60 2.79
C GLY A 8 16.15 -26.71 3.62
N GLU A 9 16.77 -25.71 4.25
CA GLU A 9 16.11 -24.49 4.66
C GLU A 9 15.56 -23.93 3.36
N ALA A 10 14.31 -24.28 3.08
CA ALA A 10 13.50 -23.54 2.14
C ALA A 10 13.72 -22.08 2.53
N PRO A 11 14.10 -21.19 1.57
CA PRO A 11 14.20 -19.79 1.92
C PRO A 11 12.89 -19.47 2.61
N SER A 12 13.00 -18.96 3.83
CA SER A 12 11.92 -18.22 4.47
C SER A 12 11.68 -17.07 3.52
N ALA A 13 10.94 -17.36 2.44
CA ALA A 13 10.22 -16.41 1.66
C ALA A 13 9.34 -15.84 2.73
N ALA A 14 9.81 -14.74 3.33
CA ALA A 14 8.97 -13.83 4.07
C ALA A 14 7.74 -13.76 3.20
N VAL A 15 6.67 -14.42 3.64
CA VAL A 15 5.42 -14.44 2.91
C VAL A 15 5.03 -12.99 3.03
N ALA A 16 5.39 -12.20 2.00
CA ALA A 16 5.11 -10.80 1.97
C ALA A 16 3.63 -10.75 2.33
N PRO A 17 3.26 -10.10 3.44
CA PRO A 17 1.92 -10.22 3.95
C PRO A 17 1.01 -9.93 2.77
N LEU A 18 0.06 -10.83 2.49
CA LEU A 18 -0.92 -10.69 1.43
C LEU A 18 -1.86 -9.55 1.83
N ILE A 19 -1.31 -8.34 1.89
CA ILE A 19 -2.02 -7.11 2.16
C ILE A 19 -2.64 -6.73 0.84
N GLN A 20 -3.96 -6.66 0.86
CA GLN A 20 -4.76 -6.13 -0.21
C GLN A 20 -5.26 -4.75 0.19
N CYS A 21 -5.75 -4.00 -0.78
CA CYS A 21 -6.45 -2.75 -0.50
C CYS A 21 -7.76 -2.68 -1.27
N THR A 22 -8.67 -1.87 -0.75
CA THR A 22 -9.89 -1.50 -1.46
C THR A 22 -9.56 -0.64 -2.68
N ALA A 23 -10.55 -0.45 -3.55
CA ALA A 23 -10.47 0.57 -4.60
C ALA A 23 -10.27 1.96 -3.97
N PRO A 24 -9.54 2.87 -4.66
CA PRO A 24 -9.33 4.22 -4.19
C PRO A 24 -10.62 5.05 -4.25
N VAL A 25 -10.86 5.84 -3.20
CA VAL A 25 -11.90 6.87 -3.15
C VAL A 25 -11.20 8.23 -3.30
N ILE A 26 -11.49 8.94 -4.39
CA ILE A 26 -10.95 10.28 -4.63
C ILE A 26 -11.82 11.29 -3.88
N VAL A 27 -11.20 12.03 -2.97
CA VAL A 27 -11.86 13.05 -2.14
C VAL A 27 -11.41 14.42 -2.60
N ASN A 28 -12.37 15.22 -3.10
CA ASN A 28 -12.17 16.61 -3.55
C ASN A 28 -11.04 16.82 -4.59
N GLY A 29 -10.58 15.75 -5.25
CA GLY A 29 -9.46 15.78 -6.20
C GLY A 29 -8.06 15.87 -5.56
N SER A 30 -7.97 16.18 -4.26
CA SER A 30 -6.69 16.41 -3.56
C SER A 30 -6.22 15.23 -2.71
N ALA A 31 -7.12 14.30 -2.37
CA ALA A 31 -6.78 13.14 -1.55
C ALA A 31 -7.35 11.84 -2.13
N VAL A 32 -6.64 10.76 -1.86
CA VAL A 32 -7.02 9.39 -2.19
C VAL A 32 -7.13 8.62 -0.90
N TRP A 33 -8.33 8.12 -0.60
CA TRP A 33 -8.57 7.27 0.56
C TRP A 33 -8.69 5.82 0.11
N PHE A 34 -8.16 4.92 0.91
CA PHE A 34 -8.34 3.48 0.72
C PHE A 34 -8.16 2.79 2.07
N SER A 35 -8.55 1.54 2.14
CA SER A 35 -8.26 0.70 3.29
C SER A 35 -7.39 -0.46 2.86
N ALA A 36 -6.43 -0.81 3.71
CA ALA A 36 -5.61 -1.99 3.54
C ALA A 36 -5.99 -3.07 4.56
N TYR A 37 -5.91 -4.32 4.14
CA TYR A 37 -6.27 -5.45 4.96
C TYR A 37 -5.46 -6.69 4.56
N GLY A 38 -5.21 -7.56 5.52
CA GLY A 38 -4.47 -8.79 5.30
C GLY A 38 -4.63 -9.77 6.45
N PHE A 39 -4.37 -11.05 6.18
CA PHE A 39 -4.39 -12.08 7.21
C PHE A 39 -3.35 -11.75 8.30
N GLY A 40 -3.79 -11.73 9.56
CA GLY A 40 -2.95 -11.35 10.70
C GLY A 40 -2.66 -9.85 10.83
N TRP A 41 -3.11 -9.01 9.88
CA TRP A 41 -2.92 -7.56 9.87
C TRP A 41 -4.18 -6.77 10.26
N GLY A 42 -5.36 -7.37 10.04
CA GLY A 42 -6.63 -6.71 10.32
C GLY A 42 -7.03 -5.73 9.21
N TYR A 43 -7.65 -4.61 9.60
CA TYR A 43 -8.16 -3.59 8.68
C TYR A 43 -7.71 -2.20 9.13
N ALA A 44 -7.11 -1.44 8.21
CA ALA A 44 -6.58 -0.11 8.49
C ALA A 44 -6.94 0.88 7.37
N ALA A 45 -7.28 2.10 7.75
CA ALA A 45 -7.65 3.17 6.81
C ALA A 45 -6.47 4.10 6.54
N TYR A 46 -6.25 4.42 5.26
CA TYR A 46 -5.16 5.28 4.80
C TYR A 46 -5.67 6.42 3.92
N ALA A 47 -4.93 7.53 3.93
CA ALA A 47 -5.10 8.66 3.03
C ALA A 47 -3.76 8.98 2.35
N MET A 48 -3.80 9.39 1.09
CA MET A 48 -2.64 9.87 0.36
C MET A 48 -2.98 11.14 -0.41
N PRO A 49 -2.07 12.12 -0.50
CA PRO A 49 -2.20 13.23 -1.44
C PRO A 49 -2.33 12.70 -2.88
N SER A 50 -3.23 13.27 -3.69
CA SER A 50 -3.37 12.87 -5.10
C SER A 50 -2.09 13.12 -5.89
N GLU A 51 -1.35 14.19 -5.58
CA GLU A 51 -0.02 14.48 -6.12
C GLU A 51 1.02 13.39 -5.83
N ALA A 52 0.97 12.78 -4.65
CA ALA A 52 1.84 11.65 -4.28
C ALA A 52 1.49 10.40 -5.11
N VAL A 53 0.20 10.14 -5.31
CA VAL A 53 -0.27 9.00 -6.10
C VAL A 53 0.05 9.20 -7.60
N CYS A 54 -0.14 10.41 -8.13
CA CYS A 54 0.18 10.72 -9.53
C CYS A 54 1.69 10.89 -9.77
N GLY A 55 2.47 11.24 -8.75
CA GLY A 55 3.92 11.47 -8.80
C GLY A 55 4.35 12.72 -9.55
N ALA A 56 3.47 13.72 -9.64
CA ALA A 56 3.79 15.00 -10.24
C ALA A 56 3.20 16.13 -9.38
N PRO A 57 3.96 17.20 -9.12
CA PRO A 57 3.48 18.36 -8.35
C PRO A 57 2.35 19.12 -9.06
N ASP A 58 2.17 18.93 -10.37
CA ASP A 58 1.12 19.56 -11.18
C ASP A 58 -0.16 18.70 -11.33
N ALA A 59 -0.30 17.65 -10.51
CA ALA A 59 -1.49 16.78 -10.54
C ALA A 59 -2.77 17.44 -9.97
N ALA A 60 -2.73 18.74 -9.68
CA ALA A 60 -3.86 19.49 -9.13
C ALA A 60 -5.12 19.44 -10.02
N ASP A 61 -4.97 19.22 -11.33
CA ASP A 61 -6.08 19.07 -12.29
C ASP A 61 -6.25 17.62 -12.81
N ALA A 62 -5.63 16.64 -12.15
CA ALA A 62 -5.78 15.25 -12.54
C ALA A 62 -7.25 14.81 -12.33
N SER A 63 -7.88 14.34 -13.40
CA SER A 63 -9.23 13.75 -13.33
C SER A 63 -9.23 12.57 -12.35
N ALA A 64 -10.35 12.35 -11.66
CA ALA A 64 -10.54 11.19 -10.78
C ALA A 64 -10.16 9.86 -11.46
N ARG A 65 -10.39 9.74 -12.78
CA ARG A 65 -9.99 8.57 -13.57
C ARG A 65 -8.48 8.43 -13.72
N GLN A 66 -7.74 9.52 -13.89
CA GLN A 66 -6.28 9.52 -13.96
C GLN A 66 -5.68 9.16 -12.61
N ILE A 67 -6.22 9.72 -11.52
CA ILE A 67 -5.81 9.41 -10.15
C ILE A 67 -6.04 7.93 -9.84
N ALA A 68 -7.22 7.39 -10.15
CA ALA A 68 -7.52 5.97 -9.95
C ALA A 68 -6.57 5.07 -10.76
N ARG A 69 -6.26 5.45 -12.01
CA ARG A 69 -5.30 4.71 -12.84
C ARG A 69 -3.89 4.74 -12.25
N ALA A 70 -3.42 5.91 -11.79
CA ALA A 70 -2.11 6.05 -11.15
C ALA A 70 -2.02 5.22 -9.87
N PHE A 71 -3.10 5.17 -9.08
CA PHE A 71 -3.20 4.31 -7.90
C PHE A 71 -3.00 2.83 -8.26
N GLU A 72 -3.72 2.32 -9.26
CA GLU A 72 -3.58 0.91 -9.67
C GLU A 72 -2.16 0.60 -10.20
N LEU A 73 -1.55 1.52 -10.95
CA LEU A 73 -0.18 1.35 -11.45
C LEU A 73 0.86 1.29 -10.31
N ARG A 74 0.60 1.98 -9.20
CA ARG A 74 1.49 2.05 -8.02
C ARG A 74 1.06 1.16 -6.87
N LYS A 75 0.00 0.37 -7.04
CA LYS A 75 -0.62 -0.42 -5.97
C LYS A 75 0.37 -1.28 -5.22
N HIS A 76 1.28 -1.95 -5.93
CA HIS A 76 2.33 -2.76 -5.31
C HIS A 76 3.20 -1.94 -4.35
N ARG A 77 3.68 -0.77 -4.81
CA ARG A 77 4.51 0.13 -4.01
C ARG A 77 3.76 0.74 -2.83
N ILE A 78 2.50 1.13 -3.04
CA ILE A 78 1.61 1.60 -1.96
C ILE A 78 1.46 0.52 -0.88
N LEU A 79 1.30 -0.75 -1.29
CA LEU A 79 1.17 -1.88 -0.36
C LEU A 79 2.48 -2.19 0.38
N GLU A 80 3.65 -2.04 -0.26
CA GLU A 80 4.94 -2.14 0.42
C GLU A 80 5.09 -1.09 1.52
N VAL A 81 4.71 0.16 1.22
CA VAL A 81 4.72 1.25 2.20
C VAL A 81 3.76 0.98 3.34
N VAL A 82 2.54 0.54 3.02
CA VAL A 82 1.57 0.14 4.04
C VAL A 82 2.15 -0.96 4.91
N ALA A 83 2.72 -2.01 4.33
CA ALA A 83 3.30 -3.13 5.07
C ALA A 83 4.46 -2.72 6.00
N ALA A 84 5.23 -1.71 5.60
CA ALA A 84 6.35 -1.17 6.38
C ALA A 84 5.93 -0.11 7.41
N ALA A 85 4.73 0.47 7.28
CA ALA A 85 4.23 1.49 8.18
C ALA A 85 3.52 0.87 9.39
N ASP A 86 3.63 1.51 10.56
CA ASP A 86 2.81 1.12 11.70
C ASP A 86 1.32 1.34 11.38
N PRO A 87 0.45 0.37 11.70
CA PRO A 87 -0.98 0.52 11.47
C PRO A 87 -1.55 1.70 12.28
N PRO A 88 -2.53 2.43 11.74
CA PRO A 88 -3.26 3.46 12.49
C PRO A 88 -3.93 2.88 13.74
N LEU A 89 -4.17 3.73 14.73
CA LEU A 89 -5.02 3.35 15.86
C LEU A 89 -6.47 3.09 15.37
N PRO A 90 -7.25 2.28 16.11
CA PRO A 90 -8.65 2.03 15.76
C PRO A 90 -9.45 3.33 15.61
N GLY A 91 -10.13 3.47 14.47
CA GLY A 91 -10.93 4.65 14.14
C GLY A 91 -10.16 5.80 13.50
N GLU A 92 -8.83 5.71 13.41
CA GLU A 92 -8.01 6.72 12.74
C GLU A 92 -7.81 6.40 11.25
N ARG A 93 -7.46 7.45 10.50
CA ARG A 93 -6.97 7.32 9.13
C ARG A 93 -5.56 7.90 9.07
N ARG A 94 -4.57 7.05 8.78
CA ARG A 94 -3.18 7.49 8.66
C ARG A 94 -2.94 8.11 7.29
N THR A 95 -2.30 9.28 7.26
CA THR A 95 -1.83 9.88 6.01
C THR A 95 -0.46 9.30 5.66
N LEU A 96 -0.31 8.76 4.46
CA LEU A 96 0.97 8.39 3.86
C LEU A 96 1.40 9.54 2.93
N SER A 97 2.69 9.86 2.94
CA SER A 97 3.25 10.92 2.12
C SER A 97 3.81 10.35 0.81
N GLY A 98 4.01 11.22 -0.19
CA GLY A 98 4.69 10.82 -1.42
C GLY A 98 6.17 10.48 -1.23
N ALA A 99 6.80 10.89 -0.13
CA ALA A 99 8.16 10.50 0.20
C ALA A 99 8.27 9.02 0.60
N ASP A 100 7.14 8.41 0.98
CA ASP A 100 7.09 6.99 1.29
C ASP A 100 7.04 6.13 0.01
N LEU A 101 6.56 6.68 -1.12
CA LEU A 101 6.42 6.00 -2.41
C LEU A 101 7.73 5.92 -3.21
#